data_AF-A0A1I6NYB9-F1
#
_entry.id   AF-A0A1I6NYB9-F1
#
_cell.length_a   1.000
_cell.length_b   1.000
_cell.length_c   1.000
_cell.angle_alpha   90.00
_cell.angle_beta   90.00
_cell.angle_gamma   90.00
#
_symmetry.space_group_name_H-M   'P 1'
#
loop_
_entity.id
_entity.type
_entity.pdbx_description
1 polymer ?
#
loop_
_entity_poly.entity_id
_entity_poly.type
_entity_poly.pdbx_seq_one_letter_code
_entity_poly.pdbx_strand_id
1 'polypeptide(L)'
;MEPFFLLWESPWGAWKVSAVHPFWLLAILLVAWQYAWKGIKEQKKLGSRLHPPTPLFLRSLLFGIGGGLLFSFGVSSWMFEIDGASIPWVWGGVIGMFLIRPRFACPSYAIGVLTFVSLCWEQAGWSTEGIWLGLSDFHTPDWLLLMSALHGLEWLLVRLDGQRGSTPIVEETKAGQVVGGALLQKIWALPLVIGTPNGWLPLPLVIGFSRVNLSRPMRQQKRRSSSLILVYAGLLGLVSWGAMFWPAFMWLAASFCILGHEGIYQLGRIRERRRSPLFTSNEKGVNILAVWPNSPAKMMHIKPGDTVLKVNGMEVTDLRALEHNISTSGALCRLEVMDRHGETRLSQRVLYEGDPVHLGIVEIPKAISLNPTIRTQEHQQ
;
A
#
# COMPACT_ATOMS: atom_id res chain seq x y z
N MET A 1 7.72 -7.12 34.38
CA MET A 1 7.22 -6.88 33.01
C MET A 1 6.08 -5.87 33.11
N GLU A 2 6.08 -4.83 32.27
CA GLU A 2 4.98 -3.87 32.16
C GLU A 2 3.65 -4.58 31.85
N PRO A 3 2.48 -4.06 32.29
CA PRO A 3 1.18 -4.72 32.15
C PRO A 3 0.74 -4.98 30.70
N PHE A 4 1.40 -4.34 29.73
CA PHE A 4 1.11 -4.47 28.30
C PHE A 4 1.54 -5.80 27.69
N PHE A 5 2.54 -6.46 28.29
CA PHE A 5 3.04 -7.77 27.85
C PHE A 5 2.51 -8.92 28.70
N LEU A 6 1.58 -8.62 29.62
CA LEU A 6 0.94 -9.61 30.46
C LEU A 6 -0.23 -10.27 29.73
N LEU A 7 -0.44 -11.53 30.08
CA LEU A 7 -1.58 -12.32 29.67
C LEU A 7 -2.80 -11.97 30.51
N TRP A 8 -3.95 -11.87 29.87
CA TRP A 8 -5.21 -11.50 30.52
C TRP A 8 -6.13 -12.70 30.66
N GLU A 9 -6.75 -12.85 31.82
CA GLU A 9 -7.71 -13.94 32.07
C GLU A 9 -8.95 -13.85 31.16
N SER A 10 -9.34 -12.64 30.75
CA SER A 10 -10.48 -12.40 29.87
C SER A 10 -10.09 -11.66 28.60
N PRO A 11 -10.75 -11.96 27.46
CA PRO A 11 -10.49 -11.27 26.19
C PRO A 11 -10.84 -9.78 26.31
N TRP A 12 -11.87 -9.44 27.09
CA TRP A 12 -12.27 -8.06 27.33
C TRP A 12 -11.21 -7.24 28.09
N GLY A 13 -10.49 -7.87 29.02
CA GLY A 13 -9.34 -7.27 29.68
C GLY A 13 -8.22 -6.93 28.69
N ALA A 14 -7.85 -7.91 27.86
CA ALA A 14 -6.83 -7.72 26.82
C ALA A 14 -7.20 -6.59 25.83
N TRP A 15 -8.46 -6.51 25.40
CA TRP A 15 -8.91 -5.44 24.50
C TRP A 15 -8.82 -4.05 25.12
N LYS A 16 -9.17 -3.91 26.41
CA LYS A 16 -9.03 -2.63 27.13
C LYS A 16 -7.58 -2.16 27.16
N VAL A 17 -6.63 -3.07 27.36
CA VAL A 17 -5.20 -2.73 27.37
C VAL A 17 -4.64 -2.53 25.98
N SER A 18 -5.16 -3.22 24.96
CA SER A 18 -4.79 -2.98 23.56
C SER A 18 -4.97 -1.52 23.15
N ALA A 19 -5.96 -0.80 23.71
CA ALA A 19 -6.22 0.60 23.38
C ALA A 19 -5.10 1.57 23.81
N VAL A 20 -4.35 1.21 24.85
CA VAL A 20 -3.24 2.00 25.40
C VAL A 20 -1.87 1.33 25.19
N HIS A 21 -1.85 0.19 24.49
CA HIS A 21 -0.63 -0.56 24.23
C HIS A 21 0.37 0.29 23.42
N PRO A 22 1.66 0.38 23.79
CA PRO A 22 2.63 1.25 23.10
C PRO A 22 2.74 0.93 21.60
N PHE A 23 2.79 -0.36 21.23
CA PHE A 23 2.77 -0.76 19.82
C PHE A 23 1.47 -0.47 19.07
N TRP A 24 0.33 -0.35 19.76
CA TRP A 24 -0.90 0.12 19.12
C TRP A 24 -0.82 1.61 18.78
N LEU A 25 -0.32 2.43 19.71
CA LEU A 25 -0.08 3.85 19.46
C LEU A 25 0.94 4.05 18.33
N LEU A 26 2.00 3.24 18.31
CA LEU A 26 2.98 3.23 17.23
C LEU A 26 2.35 2.83 15.89
N ALA A 27 1.51 1.80 15.87
CA ALA A 27 0.78 1.38 14.67
C ALA A 27 -0.09 2.51 14.11
N ILE A 28 -0.86 3.20 14.97
CA ILE A 28 -1.66 4.35 14.58
C ILE A 28 -0.77 5.48 14.03
N LEU A 29 0.35 5.77 14.70
CA LEU A 29 1.30 6.81 14.29
C LEU A 29 1.87 6.51 12.89
N LEU A 30 2.25 5.26 12.60
CA LEU A 30 2.74 4.85 11.29
C LEU A 30 1.69 5.03 10.19
N VAL A 31 0.43 4.67 10.47
CA VAL A 31 -0.69 4.89 9.52
C VAL A 31 -0.90 6.38 9.28
N ALA A 32 -0.92 7.20 10.35
CA ALA A 32 -1.08 8.66 10.26
C ALA A 32 0.07 9.29 9.45
N TRP A 33 1.31 8.92 9.78
CA TRP A 33 2.51 9.38 9.10
C TRP A 33 2.48 9.05 7.61
N GLN A 34 2.10 7.83 7.23
CA GLN A 34 2.00 7.44 5.82
C GLN A 34 1.05 8.35 5.03
N TYR A 35 -0.16 8.60 5.54
CA TYR A 35 -1.13 9.43 4.82
C TYR A 35 -0.77 10.93 4.83
N ALA A 36 -0.16 11.43 5.91
CA ALA A 36 0.38 12.79 5.94
C ALA A 36 1.51 12.96 4.91
N TRP A 37 2.47 12.04 4.91
CA TRP A 37 3.60 12.02 3.98
C TRP A 37 3.15 11.92 2.51
N LYS A 38 2.16 11.06 2.25
CA LYS A 38 1.49 10.97 0.95
C LYS A 38 0.90 12.32 0.51
N GLY A 39 0.14 12.99 1.38
CA GLY A 39 -0.45 14.29 1.07
C GLY A 39 0.60 15.38 0.81
N ILE A 40 1.71 15.37 1.53
CA ILE A 40 2.84 16.29 1.28
C ILE A 40 3.45 16.02 -0.10
N LYS A 41 3.66 14.75 -0.45
CA LYS A 41 4.19 14.36 -1.77
C LYS A 41 3.25 14.75 -2.91
N GLU A 42 1.94 14.54 -2.75
CA GLU A 42 0.95 14.95 -3.76
C GLU A 42 0.96 16.47 -3.94
N GLN A 43 0.97 17.25 -2.85
CA GLN A 43 1.06 18.72 -2.93
C GLN A 43 2.33 19.18 -3.66
N LYS A 44 3.49 18.57 -3.35
CA LYS A 44 4.78 18.94 -3.97
C LYS A 44 4.88 18.54 -5.45
N LYS A 45 4.38 17.36 -5.83
CA LYS A 45 4.50 16.83 -7.20
C LYS A 45 3.40 17.31 -8.14
N LEU A 46 2.19 17.49 -7.62
CA LEU A 46 1.00 17.74 -8.42
C LEU A 46 0.43 19.14 -8.21
N GLY A 47 0.95 19.92 -7.26
CA GLY A 47 0.41 21.24 -6.88
C GLY A 47 -0.88 21.20 -6.07
N SER A 48 -1.48 20.01 -5.90
CA SER A 48 -2.71 19.82 -5.13
C SER A 48 -2.76 18.43 -4.49
N ARG A 49 -3.41 18.34 -3.32
CA ARG A 49 -3.73 17.07 -2.66
C ARG A 49 -4.95 16.47 -3.32
N LEU A 50 -4.78 15.37 -4.07
CA LEU A 50 -5.90 14.73 -4.75
C LEU A 50 -6.90 14.12 -3.78
N HIS A 51 -6.39 13.63 -2.66
CA HIS A 51 -7.19 13.10 -1.58
C HIS A 51 -6.76 13.69 -0.23
N PRO A 52 -7.72 14.18 0.59
CA PRO A 52 -7.39 14.69 1.91
C PRO A 52 -6.82 13.56 2.79
N PRO A 53 -5.72 13.80 3.53
CA PRO A 53 -5.09 12.79 4.38
C PRO A 53 -6.00 12.26 5.50
N THR A 54 -6.75 13.14 6.17
CA THR A 54 -7.53 12.77 7.37
C THR A 54 -8.63 11.75 7.08
N PRO A 55 -9.48 11.91 6.04
CA PRO A 55 -10.48 10.88 5.72
C PRO A 55 -9.86 9.55 5.29
N LEU A 56 -8.69 9.56 4.63
CA LEU A 56 -7.98 8.34 4.28
C LEU A 56 -7.43 7.62 5.53
N PHE A 57 -6.86 8.37 6.46
CA PHE A 57 -6.40 7.87 7.75
C PHE A 57 -7.53 7.25 8.56
N LEU A 58 -8.62 8.00 8.80
CA LEU A 58 -9.78 7.53 9.57
C LEU A 58 -10.40 6.29 8.94
N ARG A 59 -10.50 6.25 7.61
CA ARG A 59 -10.97 5.08 6.89
C ARG A 59 -10.04 3.88 7.07
N SER A 60 -8.72 4.07 6.95
CA SER A 60 -7.74 3.00 7.21
C SER A 60 -7.85 2.46 8.63
N LEU A 61 -8.01 3.36 9.61
CA LEU A 61 -8.15 2.99 11.01
C LEU A 61 -9.45 2.20 11.24
N LEU A 62 -10.57 2.62 10.65
CA LEU A 62 -11.85 1.91 10.74
C LEU A 62 -11.76 0.49 10.16
N PHE A 63 -11.18 0.33 8.97
CA PHE A 63 -10.97 -0.98 8.36
C PHE A 63 -9.96 -1.83 9.14
N GLY A 64 -8.94 -1.21 9.73
CA GLY A 64 -7.94 -1.88 10.55
C GLY A 64 -8.51 -2.40 11.88
N ILE A 65 -9.24 -1.56 12.62
CA ILE A 65 -9.95 -1.95 13.85
C ILE A 65 -10.99 -3.03 13.54
N GLY A 66 -11.86 -2.80 12.55
CA GLY A 66 -12.87 -3.78 12.16
C GLY A 66 -12.27 -5.11 11.69
N GLY A 67 -11.19 -5.05 10.91
CA GLY A 67 -10.44 -6.23 10.47
C GLY A 67 -9.76 -6.96 11.62
N GLY A 68 -9.16 -6.23 12.56
CA GLY A 68 -8.48 -6.80 13.73
C GLY A 68 -9.44 -7.48 14.70
N LEU A 69 -10.61 -6.87 14.95
CA LEU A 69 -11.69 -7.48 15.74
C LEU A 69 -12.23 -8.75 15.07
N LEU A 70 -12.53 -8.69 13.77
CA LEU A 70 -13.01 -9.84 13.00
C LEU A 70 -11.98 -10.98 13.00
N PHE A 71 -10.71 -10.65 12.81
CA PHE A 71 -9.62 -11.61 12.82
C PHE A 71 -9.47 -12.28 14.18
N SER A 72 -9.39 -11.48 15.25
CA SER A 72 -9.27 -11.96 16.64
C SER A 72 -10.42 -12.89 17.02
N PHE A 73 -11.64 -12.55 16.62
CA PHE A 73 -12.80 -13.42 16.80
C PHE A 73 -12.66 -14.72 15.99
N GLY A 74 -12.25 -14.63 14.72
CA GLY A 74 -12.08 -15.78 13.84
C GLY A 74 -11.00 -16.77 14.28
N VAL A 75 -9.98 -16.32 15.00
CA VAL A 75 -8.91 -17.18 15.55
C VAL A 75 -9.08 -17.49 17.04
N SER A 76 -10.19 -17.07 17.66
CA SER A 76 -10.39 -17.18 19.11
C SER A 76 -10.45 -18.63 19.64
N SER A 77 -10.77 -19.60 18.78
CA SER A 77 -10.75 -21.03 19.12
C SER A 77 -9.37 -21.67 19.00
N TRP A 78 -8.38 -20.96 18.44
CA TRP A 78 -7.01 -21.41 18.32
C TRP A 78 -6.17 -20.83 19.47
N MET A 79 -5.38 -21.68 20.13
CA MET A 79 -4.45 -21.24 21.16
C MET A 79 -3.05 -21.17 20.55
N PHE A 80 -2.55 -19.95 20.36
CA PHE A 80 -1.20 -19.71 19.87
C PHE A 80 -0.21 -19.76 21.04
N GLU A 81 0.89 -20.48 20.88
CA GLU A 81 2.02 -20.54 21.81
C GLU A 81 2.96 -19.33 21.58
N ILE A 82 2.41 -18.14 21.38
CA ILE A 82 3.17 -16.90 21.19
C ILE A 82 3.38 -16.23 22.54
N ASP A 83 4.64 -16.05 22.93
CA ASP A 83 5.00 -15.31 24.14
C ASP A 83 5.08 -13.79 23.91
N GLY A 84 4.70 -13.02 24.93
CA GLY A 84 4.74 -11.56 24.92
C GLY A 84 6.14 -10.98 24.73
N ALA A 85 7.20 -11.68 25.16
CA ALA A 85 8.58 -11.24 24.99
C ALA A 85 9.04 -11.23 23.53
N SER A 86 8.36 -11.96 22.64
CA SER A 86 8.66 -11.96 21.20
C SER A 86 8.10 -10.73 20.46
N ILE A 87 7.09 -10.04 21.02
CA ILE A 87 6.43 -8.90 20.37
C ILE A 87 7.40 -7.73 20.10
N PRO A 88 8.25 -7.30 21.07
CA PRO A 88 9.26 -6.27 20.80
C PRO A 88 10.25 -6.64 19.69
N TRP A 89 10.61 -7.92 19.56
CA TRP A 89 11.49 -8.40 18.49
C TRP A 89 10.83 -8.28 17.12
N VAL A 90 9.56 -8.66 16.99
CA VAL A 90 8.80 -8.50 15.74
C VAL A 90 8.70 -7.02 15.36
N TRP A 91 8.36 -6.14 16.31
CA TRP A 91 8.31 -4.70 16.04
C TRP A 91 9.68 -4.10 15.74
N GLY A 92 10.73 -4.52 16.44
CA GLY A 92 12.12 -4.15 16.15
C GLY A 92 12.53 -4.55 14.74
N GLY A 93 12.15 -5.77 14.30
CA GLY A 93 12.35 -6.24 12.94
C GLY A 93 11.57 -5.43 11.90
N VAL A 94 10.29 -5.10 12.16
CA VAL A 94 9.46 -4.27 11.28
C VAL A 94 10.08 -2.87 11.11
N ILE A 95 10.49 -2.24 12.21
CA ILE A 95 11.13 -0.91 12.20
C ILE A 95 12.48 -0.99 11.50
N GLY A 96 13.31 -1.99 11.80
CA GLY A 96 14.61 -2.19 11.15
C GLY A 96 14.47 -2.32 9.64
N MET A 97 13.52 -3.12 9.18
CA MET A 97 13.21 -3.28 7.76
C MET A 97 12.66 -1.99 7.13
N PHE A 98 11.78 -1.28 7.84
CA PHE A 98 11.27 0.02 7.41
C PHE A 98 12.38 1.07 7.21
N LEU A 99 13.38 1.09 8.08
CA LEU A 99 14.53 2.00 7.97
C LEU A 99 15.41 1.70 6.74
N ILE A 100 15.51 0.42 6.32
CA ILE A 100 16.19 0.06 5.07
C ILE A 100 15.42 0.63 3.88
N ARG A 101 14.14 0.27 3.76
CA ARG A 101 13.19 0.88 2.82
C ARG A 101 11.77 0.75 3.38
N PRO A 102 10.93 1.81 3.32
CA PRO A 102 9.55 1.75 3.83
C PRO A 102 8.71 0.60 3.24
N ARG A 103 9.04 0.12 2.03
CA ARG A 103 8.37 -1.04 1.40
C ARG A 103 8.52 -2.35 2.17
N PHE A 104 9.53 -2.48 3.03
CA PHE A 104 9.84 -3.70 3.78
C PHE A 104 9.19 -3.74 5.18
N ALA A 105 8.38 -2.74 5.54
CA ALA A 105 7.72 -2.68 6.85
C ALA A 105 6.62 -3.75 7.07
N CYS A 106 6.42 -4.68 6.14
CA CYS A 106 5.47 -5.78 6.31
C CYS A 106 6.00 -6.76 7.38
N PRO A 107 5.20 -7.17 8.39
CA PRO A 107 5.62 -8.14 9.40
C PRO A 107 6.09 -9.48 8.83
N SER A 108 5.67 -9.86 7.62
CA SER A 108 6.16 -11.06 6.92
C SER A 108 7.69 -11.08 6.79
N TYR A 109 8.32 -9.92 6.54
CA TYR A 109 9.77 -9.83 6.46
C TYR A 109 10.42 -10.00 7.84
N ALA A 110 9.87 -9.34 8.86
CA ALA A 110 10.38 -9.41 10.22
C ALA A 110 10.25 -10.84 10.78
N ILE A 111 9.06 -11.43 10.72
CA ILE A 111 8.77 -12.80 11.20
C ILE A 111 9.63 -13.82 10.45
N GLY A 112 9.70 -13.75 9.12
CA GLY A 112 10.53 -14.69 8.36
C GLY A 112 12.01 -14.62 8.74
N VAL A 113 12.56 -13.41 8.95
CA VAL A 113 13.95 -13.24 9.40
C VAL A 113 14.13 -13.71 10.85
N LEU A 114 13.22 -13.35 11.75
CA LEU A 114 13.27 -13.78 13.16
C LEU A 114 13.19 -15.29 13.29
N THR A 115 12.40 -15.97 12.45
CA THR A 115 12.40 -17.42 12.37
C THR A 115 13.79 -17.96 12.02
N PHE A 116 14.44 -17.45 10.97
CA PHE A 116 15.80 -17.90 10.64
C PHE A 116 16.78 -17.67 11.79
N VAL A 117 16.71 -16.49 12.41
CA VAL A 117 17.59 -16.13 13.53
C VAL A 117 17.34 -17.06 14.70
N SER A 118 16.09 -17.33 15.07
CA SER A 118 15.71 -18.23 16.17
C SER A 118 16.19 -19.66 15.92
N LEU A 119 16.01 -20.21 14.71
CA LEU A 119 16.48 -21.56 14.37
C LEU A 119 18.02 -21.68 14.39
N CYS A 120 18.73 -20.62 13.98
CA CYS A 120 20.19 -20.57 14.12
C CYS A 120 20.62 -20.40 15.58
N TRP A 121 19.88 -19.62 16.37
CA TRP A 121 20.12 -19.37 17.78
C TRP A 121 20.03 -20.66 18.59
N GLU A 122 19.00 -21.46 18.33
CA GLU A 122 18.78 -22.77 18.94
C GLU A 122 19.95 -23.73 18.63
N GLN A 123 20.39 -23.82 17.37
CA GLN A 123 21.53 -24.65 16.98
C GLN A 123 22.86 -24.19 17.62
N ALA A 124 23.03 -22.89 17.82
CA ALA A 124 24.23 -22.32 18.41
C ALA A 124 24.27 -22.47 19.94
N GLY A 125 23.14 -22.81 20.58
CA GLY A 125 23.05 -22.95 22.04
C GLY A 125 23.36 -21.65 22.80
N TRP A 126 23.00 -20.50 22.21
CA TRP A 126 23.24 -19.19 22.83
C TRP A 126 22.31 -18.93 24.02
N SER A 127 22.66 -17.91 24.83
CA SER A 127 21.91 -17.54 26.03
C SER A 127 20.41 -17.37 25.78
N THR A 128 19.60 -17.90 26.69
CA THR A 128 18.14 -17.88 26.67
C THR A 128 17.55 -16.95 27.74
N GLU A 129 18.38 -16.08 28.31
CA GLU A 129 18.00 -15.23 29.44
C GLU A 129 17.85 -13.75 29.06
N GLY A 130 17.12 -13.01 29.90
CA GLY A 130 16.94 -11.57 29.76
C GLY A 130 16.20 -11.19 28.47
N ILE A 131 16.76 -10.23 27.73
CA ILE A 131 16.15 -9.72 26.49
C ILE A 131 16.12 -10.78 25.36
N TRP A 132 17.00 -11.78 25.43
CA TRP A 132 17.15 -12.81 24.41
C TRP A 132 16.08 -13.89 24.48
N LEU A 133 15.35 -13.97 25.61
CA LEU A 133 14.25 -14.93 25.82
C LEU A 133 13.24 -14.90 24.67
N GLY A 134 12.82 -13.71 24.24
CA GLY A 134 11.85 -13.56 23.15
C GLY A 134 12.35 -14.00 21.77
N LEU A 135 13.66 -14.21 21.60
CA LEU A 135 14.27 -14.71 20.38
C LEU A 135 14.59 -16.21 20.46
N SER A 136 15.05 -16.68 21.63
CA SER A 136 15.31 -18.10 21.87
C SER A 136 14.01 -18.90 21.94
N ASP A 137 12.97 -18.34 22.56
CA ASP A 137 11.65 -18.96 22.71
C ASP A 137 10.65 -18.46 21.64
N PHE A 138 11.19 -18.04 20.48
CA PHE A 138 10.35 -17.55 19.39
C PHE A 138 9.61 -18.73 18.75
N HIS A 139 8.33 -18.92 19.13
CA HIS A 139 7.51 -20.01 18.62
C HIS A 139 7.20 -19.86 17.13
N THR A 140 8.11 -20.41 16.32
CA THR A 140 8.16 -20.24 14.87
C THR A 140 6.90 -20.72 14.15
N PRO A 141 6.34 -21.92 14.45
CA PRO A 141 5.17 -22.42 13.74
C PRO A 141 3.96 -21.49 13.84
N ASP A 142 3.69 -20.97 15.04
CA ASP A 142 2.52 -20.12 15.28
C ASP A 142 2.69 -18.71 14.72
N TRP A 143 3.89 -18.13 14.79
CA TRP A 143 4.14 -16.84 14.14
C TRP A 143 3.96 -16.90 12.62
N LEU A 144 4.41 -17.99 12.00
CA LEU A 144 4.24 -18.21 10.55
C LEU A 144 2.79 -18.54 10.18
N LEU A 145 2.06 -19.29 11.02
CA LEU A 145 0.64 -19.56 10.82
C LEU A 145 -0.20 -18.29 10.97
N LEU A 146 0.08 -17.49 12.02
CA LEU A 146 -0.54 -16.20 12.25
C LEU A 146 -0.31 -15.25 11.07
N MET A 147 0.93 -15.17 10.55
CA MET A 147 1.25 -14.32 9.40
C MET A 147 0.50 -14.75 8.13
N SER A 148 0.39 -16.05 7.88
CA SER A 148 -0.46 -16.59 6.81
C SER A 148 -1.91 -16.12 6.93
N ALA A 149 -2.50 -16.26 8.12
CA ALA A 149 -3.86 -15.83 8.38
C ALA A 149 -4.02 -14.30 8.21
N LEU A 150 -3.03 -13.51 8.64
CA LEU A 150 -3.01 -12.06 8.46
C LEU A 150 -2.92 -11.63 6.99
N HIS A 151 -2.23 -12.38 6.13
CA HIS A 151 -2.29 -12.15 4.68
C HIS A 151 -3.66 -12.55 4.10
N GLY A 152 -4.33 -13.54 4.67
CA GLY A 152 -5.76 -13.81 4.40
C GLY A 152 -6.64 -12.60 4.72
N LEU A 153 -6.43 -11.96 5.88
CA LEU A 153 -7.11 -10.71 6.21
C LEU A 153 -6.72 -9.57 5.26
N GLU A 154 -5.45 -9.45 4.89
CA GLU A 154 -4.98 -8.48 3.91
C GLU A 154 -5.70 -8.63 2.57
N TRP A 155 -5.89 -9.86 2.08
CA TRP A 155 -6.71 -10.13 0.90
C TRP A 155 -8.09 -9.49 1.03
N LEU A 156 -8.78 -9.71 2.15
CA LEU A 156 -10.12 -9.19 2.39
C LEU A 156 -10.11 -7.65 2.43
N LEU A 157 -9.19 -7.03 3.15
CA LEU A 157 -9.08 -5.58 3.24
C LEU A 157 -8.75 -4.94 1.88
N VAL A 158 -7.87 -5.57 1.09
CA VAL A 158 -7.56 -5.14 -0.29
C VAL A 158 -8.82 -5.24 -1.16
N ARG A 159 -9.63 -6.30 -1.03
CA ARG A 159 -10.89 -6.45 -1.77
C ARG A 159 -11.86 -5.32 -1.46
N LEU A 160 -12.00 -4.96 -0.19
CA LEU A 160 -12.95 -3.95 0.27
C LEU A 160 -12.48 -2.53 -0.04
N ASP A 161 -11.20 -2.21 0.16
CA ASP A 161 -10.70 -0.83 0.12
C ASP A 161 -9.45 -0.54 -0.72
N GLY A 162 -8.83 -1.56 -1.34
CA GLY A 162 -7.48 -1.43 -1.90
C GLY A 162 -7.27 -0.37 -3.00
N GLN A 163 -8.32 0.10 -3.68
CA GLN A 163 -8.16 1.09 -4.78
C GLN A 163 -8.30 2.55 -4.33
N ARG A 164 -8.91 2.83 -3.17
CA ARG A 164 -9.25 4.21 -2.78
C ARG A 164 -8.01 4.96 -2.32
N GLY A 165 -7.82 6.19 -2.80
CA GLY A 165 -6.64 6.96 -2.47
C GLY A 165 -5.37 6.41 -3.15
N SER A 166 -5.47 5.91 -4.37
CA SER A 166 -4.28 5.67 -5.20
C SER A 166 -3.58 6.98 -5.53
N THR A 167 -2.26 6.96 -5.67
CA THR A 167 -1.48 8.12 -6.11
C THR A 167 -1.11 7.97 -7.57
N PRO A 168 -1.31 8.99 -8.41
CA PRO A 168 -0.81 8.95 -9.78
C PRO A 168 0.72 8.92 -9.77
N ILE A 169 1.29 8.09 -10.63
CA ILE A 169 2.74 7.96 -10.79
C ILE A 169 3.06 8.00 -12.28
N VAL A 170 4.30 8.35 -12.58
CA VAL A 170 4.86 8.23 -13.91
C VAL A 170 5.93 7.15 -13.82
N GLU A 171 5.99 6.26 -14.80
CA GLU A 171 7.01 5.21 -14.84
C GLU A 171 7.55 5.12 -16.27
N GLU A 172 8.82 4.73 -16.38
CA GLU A 172 9.44 4.42 -17.66
C GLU A 172 9.27 2.93 -17.96
N THR A 173 8.76 2.62 -19.15
CA THR A 173 8.67 1.24 -19.63
C THR A 173 10.04 0.70 -20.03
N LYS A 174 10.16 -0.63 -20.21
CA LYS A 174 11.40 -1.23 -20.74
C LYS A 174 11.78 -0.72 -22.13
N ALA A 175 10.82 -0.19 -22.89
CA ALA A 175 11.02 0.38 -24.21
C ALA A 175 11.45 1.86 -24.17
N GLY A 176 11.66 2.44 -22.98
CA GLY A 176 12.03 3.86 -22.81
C GLY A 176 10.85 4.83 -22.92
N GLN A 177 9.62 4.33 -23.08
CA GLN A 177 8.42 5.17 -23.14
C GLN A 177 7.97 5.58 -21.74
N VAL A 178 7.63 6.87 -21.58
CA VAL A 178 7.12 7.45 -20.35
C VAL A 178 5.61 7.31 -20.31
N VAL A 179 5.12 6.61 -19.28
CA VAL A 179 3.71 6.29 -19.16
C VAL A 179 3.14 6.67 -17.81
N GLY A 180 1.88 7.07 -17.83
CA GLY A 180 1.11 7.32 -16.61
C GLY A 180 0.73 6.01 -15.92
N GLY A 181 0.51 6.10 -14.63
CA GLY A 181 0.15 4.96 -13.80
C GLY A 181 -0.51 5.37 -12.50
N ALA A 182 -0.87 4.37 -11.71
CA ALA A 182 -1.37 4.55 -10.36
C ALA A 182 -0.64 3.62 -9.39
N LEU A 183 -0.20 4.17 -8.27
CA LEU A 183 0.27 3.43 -7.10
C LEU A 183 -0.89 3.19 -6.15
N LEU A 184 -1.28 1.92 -5.97
CA LEU A 184 -2.23 1.49 -4.96
C LEU A 184 -1.44 1.13 -3.71
N GLN A 185 -1.59 1.90 -2.63
CA GLN A 185 -0.88 1.68 -1.38
C GLN A 185 -1.83 1.83 -0.19
N LYS A 186 -1.82 0.86 0.72
CA LYS A 186 -2.60 0.87 1.96
C LYS A 186 -1.80 0.32 3.12
N ILE A 187 -2.14 0.82 4.31
CA ILE A 187 -1.60 0.38 5.60
C ILE A 187 -2.75 0.37 6.60
N TRP A 188 -2.85 -0.68 7.39
CA TRP A 188 -3.92 -0.89 8.36
C TRP A 188 -3.29 -1.27 9.70
N ALA A 189 -3.57 -0.48 10.72
CA ALA A 189 -3.26 -0.84 12.10
C ALA A 189 -4.34 -1.80 12.61
N LEU A 190 -3.93 -2.97 13.07
CA LEU A 190 -4.78 -4.02 13.61
C LEU A 190 -4.54 -4.11 15.11
N PRO A 191 -5.53 -3.76 15.95
CA PRO A 191 -5.47 -4.11 17.36
C PRO A 191 -5.91 -5.57 17.42
N LEU A 192 -4.98 -6.53 17.54
CA LEU A 192 -5.35 -7.94 17.65
C LEU A 192 -5.39 -8.35 19.11
N VAL A 193 -6.20 -9.34 19.43
CA VAL A 193 -6.15 -10.09 20.67
C VAL A 193 -6.24 -11.56 20.32
N ILE A 194 -5.22 -12.33 20.70
CA ILE A 194 -5.14 -13.77 20.40
C ILE A 194 -5.23 -14.57 21.70
N GLY A 195 -5.77 -15.79 21.61
CA GLY A 195 -5.76 -16.75 22.71
C GLY A 195 -4.41 -17.46 22.77
N THR A 196 -3.89 -17.67 23.98
CA THR A 196 -2.71 -18.48 24.27
C THR A 196 -3.07 -19.47 25.38
N PRO A 197 -2.29 -20.55 25.59
CA PRO A 197 -2.54 -21.48 26.70
C PRO A 197 -2.62 -20.82 28.09
N ASN A 198 -1.94 -19.68 28.24
CA ASN A 198 -1.80 -18.98 29.53
C ASN A 198 -2.71 -17.74 29.63
N GLY A 199 -3.58 -17.47 28.65
CA GLY A 199 -4.51 -16.34 28.65
C GLY A 199 -4.58 -15.60 27.32
N TRP A 200 -5.17 -14.40 27.33
CA TRP A 200 -5.36 -13.57 26.14
C TRP A 200 -4.24 -12.54 25.99
N LEU A 201 -3.66 -12.47 24.80
CA LEU A 201 -2.51 -11.62 24.48
C LEU A 201 -2.93 -10.48 23.52
N PRO A 202 -2.83 -9.21 23.93
CA PRO A 202 -2.91 -8.07 23.02
C PRO A 202 -1.72 -8.10 22.05
N LEU A 203 -2.00 -8.09 20.75
CA LEU A 203 -0.99 -8.16 19.70
C LEU A 203 -1.23 -7.09 18.62
N PRO A 204 -0.97 -5.80 18.90
CA PRO A 204 -1.09 -4.76 17.90
C PRO A 204 -0.08 -5.01 16.76
N LEU A 205 -0.58 -5.03 15.52
CA LEU A 205 0.23 -5.23 14.32
C LEU A 205 -0.17 -4.24 13.22
N VAL A 206 0.70 -4.12 12.22
CA VAL A 206 0.43 -3.34 11.02
C VAL A 206 0.57 -4.23 9.81
N ILE A 207 -0.44 -4.25 8.95
CA ILE A 207 -0.36 -4.91 7.64
C ILE A 207 -0.60 -3.89 6.53
N GLY A 208 -0.13 -4.17 5.33
CA GLY A 208 -0.27 -3.24 4.23
C GLY A 208 0.20 -3.82 2.93
N PHE A 209 -0.21 -3.19 1.84
CA PHE A 209 0.15 -3.62 0.50
C PHE A 209 0.49 -2.42 -0.37
N SER A 210 1.37 -2.65 -1.35
CA SER A 210 1.75 -1.66 -2.36
C SER A 210 1.84 -2.32 -3.74
N ARG A 211 1.17 -1.72 -4.73
CA ARG A 211 1.10 -2.21 -6.11
C ARG A 211 1.09 -1.07 -7.12
N VAL A 212 2.05 -1.10 -8.03
CA VAL A 212 2.05 -0.29 -9.26
C VAL A 212 1.05 -0.85 -10.26
N ASN A 213 0.37 0.04 -10.97
CA ASN A 213 -0.59 -0.28 -12.02
C ASN A 213 -0.43 0.67 -13.20
N LEU A 214 0.00 0.15 -14.35
CA LEU A 214 0.23 0.91 -15.58
C LEU A 214 -0.73 0.49 -16.69
N SER A 215 -1.27 -0.72 -16.65
CA SER A 215 -1.88 -1.41 -17.80
C SER A 215 -3.34 -1.81 -17.62
N ARG A 216 -3.94 -1.63 -16.42
CA ARG A 216 -5.29 -2.15 -16.13
C ARG A 216 -6.21 -1.13 -15.46
N PRO A 217 -7.54 -1.29 -15.61
CA PRO A 217 -8.51 -0.62 -14.74
C PRO A 217 -8.26 -0.97 -13.26
N MET A 218 -8.38 0.03 -12.38
CA MET A 218 -8.07 -0.12 -10.95
C MET A 218 -8.86 -1.24 -10.27
N ARG A 219 -10.14 -1.43 -10.63
CA ARG A 219 -10.99 -2.50 -10.11
C ARG A 219 -10.41 -3.88 -10.42
N GLN A 220 -9.89 -4.07 -11.64
CA GLN A 220 -9.30 -5.33 -12.07
C GLN A 220 -7.95 -5.56 -11.37
N GLN A 221 -7.12 -4.52 -11.25
CA GLN A 221 -5.83 -4.63 -10.55
C GLN A 221 -5.99 -4.94 -9.06
N LYS A 222 -6.95 -4.28 -8.39
CA LYS A 222 -7.35 -4.61 -7.01
C LYS A 222 -7.74 -6.08 -6.89
N ARG A 223 -8.58 -6.57 -7.82
CA ARG A 223 -9.09 -7.95 -7.82
C ARG A 223 -7.97 -8.98 -8.03
N ARG A 224 -7.02 -8.69 -8.92
CA ARG A 224 -5.90 -9.58 -9.19
C ARG A 224 -4.89 -9.60 -8.03
N SER A 225 -4.53 -8.41 -7.53
CA SER A 225 -3.52 -8.27 -6.46
C SER A 225 -3.97 -8.99 -5.19
N SER A 226 -5.23 -8.79 -4.79
CA SER A 226 -5.82 -9.55 -3.69
C SER A 226 -5.80 -11.05 -3.97
N SER A 227 -6.27 -11.54 -5.13
CA SER A 227 -6.23 -12.99 -5.45
C SER A 227 -4.84 -13.60 -5.28
N LEU A 228 -3.78 -12.90 -5.68
CA LEU A 228 -2.42 -13.38 -5.50
C LEU A 228 -2.00 -13.44 -4.03
N ILE A 229 -2.39 -12.44 -3.22
CA ILE A 229 -2.17 -12.45 -1.77
C ILE A 229 -2.89 -13.63 -1.12
N LEU A 230 -4.11 -13.96 -1.54
CA LEU A 230 -4.84 -15.12 -1.02
C LEU A 230 -4.16 -16.45 -1.36
N VAL A 231 -3.70 -16.61 -2.60
CA VAL A 231 -2.98 -17.83 -3.01
C VAL A 231 -1.70 -17.96 -2.19
N TYR A 232 -0.96 -16.86 -2.01
CA TYR A 232 0.23 -16.85 -1.17
C TYR A 232 -0.08 -17.17 0.29
N ALA A 233 -1.11 -16.57 0.87
CA ALA A 233 -1.56 -16.88 2.23
C ALA A 233 -1.88 -18.37 2.38
N GLY A 234 -2.65 -18.95 1.44
CA GLY A 234 -2.98 -20.37 1.45
C GLY A 234 -1.74 -21.27 1.35
N LEU A 235 -0.80 -20.96 0.46
CA LEU A 235 0.45 -21.71 0.32
C LEU A 235 1.32 -21.58 1.58
N LEU A 236 1.46 -20.38 2.14
CA LEU A 236 2.22 -20.17 3.37
C LEU A 236 1.57 -20.93 4.52
N GLY A 237 0.24 -20.86 4.66
CA GLY A 237 -0.51 -21.61 5.66
C GLY A 237 -0.31 -23.12 5.56
N LEU A 238 -0.30 -23.69 4.35
CA LEU A 238 -0.04 -25.11 4.14
C LEU A 238 1.39 -25.51 4.57
N VAL A 239 2.39 -24.70 4.22
CA VAL A 239 3.78 -24.97 4.61
C VAL A 239 3.98 -24.77 6.11
N SER A 240 3.41 -23.73 6.71
CA SER A 240 3.44 -23.46 8.16
C SER A 240 2.73 -24.54 8.96
N TRP A 241 1.58 -25.03 8.49
CA TRP A 241 0.88 -26.16 9.08
C TRP A 241 1.73 -27.43 9.02
N GLY A 242 2.37 -27.71 7.88
CA GLY A 242 3.33 -28.82 7.76
C GLY A 242 4.50 -28.73 8.73
N ALA A 243 4.95 -27.52 9.05
CA ALA A 243 6.02 -27.27 10.02
C ALA A 243 5.66 -27.66 11.47
N MET A 244 4.36 -27.79 11.80
CA MET A 244 3.91 -28.30 13.10
C MET A 244 4.15 -29.80 13.25
N PHE A 245 4.23 -30.55 12.14
CA PHE A 245 4.48 -32.00 12.16
C PHE A 245 5.95 -32.33 11.88
N TRP A 246 6.61 -31.53 11.05
CA TRP A 246 7.99 -31.76 10.61
C TRP A 246 8.85 -30.50 10.78
N PRO A 247 9.75 -30.46 11.77
CA PRO A 247 10.59 -29.30 12.05
C PRO A 247 11.39 -28.77 10.85
N ALA A 248 11.78 -29.65 9.91
CA ALA A 248 12.49 -29.27 8.69
C ALA A 248 11.71 -28.26 7.82
N PHE A 249 10.38 -28.27 7.87
CA PHE A 249 9.52 -27.36 7.12
C PHE A 249 9.59 -25.92 7.66
N MET A 250 10.10 -25.69 8.88
CA MET A 250 10.26 -24.34 9.43
C MET A 250 11.20 -23.47 8.57
N TRP A 251 12.32 -24.03 8.12
CA TRP A 251 13.25 -23.33 7.21
C TRP A 251 12.59 -22.98 5.88
N LEU A 252 11.83 -23.92 5.32
CA LEU A 252 11.09 -23.72 4.07
C LEU A 252 10.00 -22.65 4.23
N ALA A 253 9.25 -22.70 5.33
CA ALA A 253 8.20 -21.74 5.65
C ALA A 253 8.79 -20.33 5.85
N ALA A 254 9.91 -20.20 6.55
CA ALA A 254 10.64 -18.94 6.72
C ALA A 254 11.13 -18.37 5.39
N SER A 255 11.76 -19.21 4.54
CA SER A 255 12.15 -18.82 3.18
C SER A 255 10.95 -18.34 2.38
N PHE A 256 9.85 -19.09 2.41
CA PHE A 256 8.65 -18.76 1.66
C PHE A 256 7.97 -17.48 2.18
N CYS A 257 8.00 -17.24 3.49
CA CYS A 257 7.47 -16.03 4.13
C CYS A 257 8.18 -14.75 3.64
N ILE A 258 9.50 -14.80 3.41
CA ILE A 258 10.28 -13.67 2.88
C ILE A 258 10.17 -13.62 1.34
N LEU A 259 10.58 -14.71 0.69
CA LEU A 259 10.76 -14.77 -0.76
C LEU A 259 9.44 -14.80 -1.52
N GLY A 260 8.40 -15.43 -0.96
CA GLY A 260 7.06 -15.42 -1.53
C GLY A 260 6.49 -14.01 -1.54
N HIS A 261 6.58 -13.29 -0.42
CA HIS A 261 6.09 -11.92 -0.31
C HIS A 261 6.81 -10.96 -1.28
N GLU A 262 8.14 -10.99 -1.34
CA GLU A 262 8.92 -10.21 -2.31
C GLU A 262 8.64 -10.68 -3.76
N GLY A 263 8.48 -11.99 -3.97
CA GLY A 263 8.17 -12.60 -5.25
C GLY A 263 6.88 -12.07 -5.86
N ILE A 264 5.79 -11.95 -5.07
CA ILE A 264 4.52 -11.38 -5.56
C ILE A 264 4.71 -9.93 -6.00
N TYR A 265 5.46 -9.14 -5.22
CA TYR A 265 5.76 -7.75 -5.56
C TYR A 265 6.56 -7.65 -6.87
N GLN A 266 7.66 -8.41 -6.98
CA GLN A 266 8.56 -8.35 -8.13
C GLN A 266 7.91 -8.90 -9.40
N LEU A 267 7.21 -10.04 -9.31
CA LEU A 267 6.45 -10.59 -10.44
C LEU A 267 5.37 -9.63 -10.92
N GLY A 268 4.71 -8.93 -9.99
CA GLY A 268 3.76 -7.85 -10.31
C GLY A 268 4.42 -6.72 -11.11
N ARG A 269 5.52 -6.17 -10.59
CA ARG A 269 6.26 -5.07 -11.21
C ARG A 269 6.80 -5.42 -12.59
N ILE A 270 7.41 -6.60 -12.74
CA ILE A 270 7.97 -7.07 -14.01
C ILE A 270 6.87 -7.24 -15.06
N ARG A 271 5.72 -7.81 -14.68
CA ARG A 271 4.58 -7.97 -15.59
C ARG A 271 4.00 -6.63 -16.00
N GLU A 272 3.95 -5.66 -15.09
CA GLU A 272 3.40 -4.34 -15.36
C GLU A 272 4.26 -3.55 -16.35
N ARG A 273 5.59 -3.62 -16.21
CA ARG A 273 6.55 -2.98 -17.14
C ARG A 273 6.63 -3.64 -18.52
N ARG A 274 6.18 -4.88 -18.66
CA ARG A 274 6.17 -5.62 -19.94
C ARG A 274 4.88 -5.46 -20.74
N ARG A 275 3.80 -4.96 -20.12
CA ARG A 275 2.51 -4.82 -20.80
C ARG A 275 2.41 -3.47 -21.49
N SER A 276 1.57 -3.42 -22.52
CA SER A 276 1.13 -2.16 -23.12
C SER A 276 0.49 -1.30 -22.02
N PRO A 277 1.04 -0.12 -21.72
CA PRO A 277 0.46 0.80 -20.76
C PRO A 277 -0.94 1.21 -21.21
N LEU A 278 -1.86 1.35 -20.26
CA LEU A 278 -3.19 1.90 -20.53
C LEU A 278 -3.13 3.41 -20.74
N PHE A 279 -2.08 4.05 -20.20
CA PHE A 279 -1.84 5.49 -20.27
C PHE A 279 -0.55 5.76 -21.06
N THR A 280 -0.61 5.63 -22.37
CA THR A 280 0.50 6.08 -23.24
C THR A 280 0.44 7.59 -23.38
N SER A 281 1.59 8.25 -23.49
CA SER A 281 1.65 9.59 -24.09
C SER A 281 1.49 9.38 -25.60
N ASN A 282 0.32 9.71 -26.14
CA ASN A 282 0.18 9.78 -27.60
C ASN A 282 0.82 11.09 -28.06
N GLU A 283 1.30 11.15 -29.30
CA GLU A 283 1.87 12.40 -29.84
C GLU A 283 0.83 13.51 -29.98
N LYS A 284 -0.46 13.14 -30.02
CA LYS A 284 -1.60 14.05 -30.20
C LYS A 284 -2.32 14.29 -28.88
N GLY A 285 -2.52 15.56 -28.55
CA GLY A 285 -3.28 15.97 -27.38
C GLY A 285 -2.47 16.02 -26.08
N VAL A 286 -3.15 16.47 -25.01
CA VAL A 286 -2.63 16.49 -23.63
C VAL A 286 -3.22 15.31 -22.87
N ASN A 287 -2.38 14.32 -22.55
CA ASN A 287 -2.79 13.10 -21.86
C ASN A 287 -2.85 13.34 -20.34
N ILE A 288 -4.00 13.04 -19.75
CA ILE A 288 -4.28 13.44 -18.37
C ILE A 288 -3.85 12.35 -17.39
N LEU A 289 -2.84 12.66 -16.57
CA LEU A 289 -2.40 11.81 -15.46
C LEU A 289 -3.35 11.92 -14.26
N ALA A 290 -3.71 13.14 -13.90
CA ALA A 290 -4.56 13.44 -12.76
C ALA A 290 -5.32 14.77 -12.95
N VAL A 291 -6.36 14.95 -12.14
CA VAL A 291 -7.18 16.16 -12.13
C VAL A 291 -7.34 16.63 -10.69
N TRP A 292 -7.04 17.90 -10.43
CA TRP A 292 -7.18 18.50 -9.11
C TRP A 292 -8.63 18.42 -8.61
N PRO A 293 -8.86 18.12 -7.32
CA PRO A 293 -10.17 18.24 -6.73
C PRO A 293 -10.64 19.70 -6.81
N ASN A 294 -11.94 19.90 -6.98
CA ASN A 294 -12.58 21.23 -7.04
C ASN A 294 -12.01 22.16 -8.12
N SER A 295 -11.55 21.62 -9.25
CA SER A 295 -11.02 22.39 -10.38
C SER A 295 -12.00 22.48 -11.56
N PRO A 296 -11.80 23.42 -12.50
CA PRO A 296 -12.60 23.49 -13.73
C PRO A 296 -12.63 22.17 -14.50
N ALA A 297 -11.50 21.49 -14.65
CA ALA A 297 -11.41 20.19 -15.29
C ALA A 297 -12.26 19.13 -14.57
N LYS A 298 -12.28 19.14 -13.23
CA LYS A 298 -13.10 18.22 -12.44
C LYS A 298 -14.60 18.45 -12.68
N MET A 299 -15.01 19.72 -12.78
CA MET A 299 -16.39 20.12 -13.03
C MET A 299 -16.82 19.83 -14.48
N MET A 300 -15.90 19.81 -15.43
CA MET A 300 -16.10 19.33 -16.81
C MET A 300 -16.07 17.79 -16.93
N HIS A 301 -16.12 17.09 -15.80
CA HIS A 301 -16.08 15.62 -15.70
C HIS A 301 -14.88 14.98 -16.39
N ILE A 302 -13.76 15.71 -16.48
CA ILE A 302 -12.51 15.17 -17.02
C ILE A 302 -11.94 14.15 -16.03
N LYS A 303 -11.49 13.02 -16.56
CA LYS A 303 -10.98 11.90 -15.76
C LYS A 303 -9.52 11.61 -16.11
N PRO A 304 -8.74 11.05 -15.16
CA PRO A 304 -7.44 10.47 -15.49
C PRO A 304 -7.57 9.51 -16.67
N GLY A 305 -6.64 9.57 -17.62
CA GLY A 305 -6.64 8.80 -18.87
C GLY A 305 -7.47 9.37 -20.02
N ASP A 306 -8.23 10.44 -19.81
CA ASP A 306 -8.77 11.23 -20.92
C ASP A 306 -7.61 11.96 -21.65
N THR A 307 -7.81 12.32 -22.91
CA THR A 307 -6.86 13.11 -23.71
C THR A 307 -7.55 14.38 -24.22
N VAL A 308 -7.02 15.57 -23.92
CA VAL A 308 -7.53 16.83 -24.49
C VAL A 308 -6.93 17.02 -25.87
N LEU A 309 -7.76 17.05 -26.91
CA LEU A 309 -7.33 17.22 -28.29
C LEU A 309 -7.30 18.70 -28.70
N LYS A 310 -8.33 19.46 -28.30
CA LYS A 310 -8.47 20.87 -28.64
C LYS A 310 -9.00 21.69 -27.48
N VAL A 311 -8.63 22.96 -27.47
CA VAL A 311 -9.16 24.00 -26.58
C VAL A 311 -9.63 25.17 -27.42
N ASN A 312 -10.91 25.52 -27.29
CA ASN A 312 -11.57 26.58 -28.06
C ASN A 312 -11.37 26.44 -29.57
N GLY A 313 -11.38 25.20 -30.06
CA GLY A 313 -11.18 24.87 -31.48
C GLY A 313 -9.71 24.80 -31.93
N MET A 314 -8.76 25.21 -31.09
CA MET A 314 -7.33 25.13 -31.38
C MET A 314 -6.74 23.81 -30.86
N GLU A 315 -5.96 23.13 -31.71
CA GLU A 315 -5.28 21.89 -31.31
C GLU A 315 -4.24 22.15 -30.22
N VAL A 316 -4.15 21.23 -29.27
CA VAL A 316 -3.16 21.27 -28.19
C VAL A 316 -2.31 20.03 -28.22
N THR A 317 -1.01 20.21 -28.00
CA THR A 317 -0.06 19.08 -27.98
C THR A 317 0.58 18.90 -26.61
N ASP A 318 0.64 19.93 -25.78
CA ASP A 318 1.17 19.87 -24.42
C ASP A 318 0.40 20.82 -23.48
N LEU A 319 0.68 20.72 -22.17
CA LEU A 319 0.03 21.57 -21.17
C LEU A 319 0.29 23.06 -21.39
N ARG A 320 1.46 23.44 -21.94
CA ARG A 320 1.81 24.84 -22.22
C ARG A 320 0.95 25.43 -23.33
N ALA A 321 0.75 24.69 -24.42
CA ALA A 321 -0.14 25.10 -25.51
C ALA A 321 -1.59 25.23 -25.02
N LEU A 322 -2.02 24.32 -24.12
CA LEU A 322 -3.32 24.41 -23.47
C LEU A 322 -3.45 25.69 -22.64
N GLU A 323 -2.48 25.98 -21.78
CA GLU A 323 -2.46 27.19 -20.95
C GLU A 323 -2.46 28.46 -21.81
N HIS A 324 -1.65 28.49 -22.86
CA HIS A 324 -1.58 29.61 -23.81
C HIS A 324 -2.94 29.85 -24.48
N ASN A 325 -3.54 28.80 -25.06
CA ASN A 325 -4.81 28.89 -25.76
C ASN A 325 -5.97 29.33 -24.85
N ILE A 326 -5.94 28.95 -23.57
CA ILE A 326 -6.92 29.42 -22.58
C ILE A 326 -6.71 30.90 -22.28
N SER A 327 -5.47 31.33 -22.09
CA SER A 327 -5.16 32.73 -21.76
C SER A 327 -5.56 33.72 -22.86
N THR A 328 -5.55 33.28 -24.12
CA THR A 328 -5.92 34.11 -25.28
C THR A 328 -7.43 34.10 -25.57
N SER A 329 -8.16 33.15 -25.01
CA SER A 329 -9.58 32.97 -25.28
C SER A 329 -10.46 33.61 -24.19
N GLY A 330 -11.70 33.98 -24.54
CA GLY A 330 -12.65 34.59 -23.61
C GLY A 330 -13.10 33.67 -22.46
N ALA A 331 -14.09 34.13 -21.68
CA ALA A 331 -14.52 33.45 -20.45
C ALA A 331 -15.09 32.03 -20.64
N LEU A 332 -15.50 31.62 -21.85
CA LEU A 332 -16.00 30.27 -22.09
C LEU A 332 -14.88 29.35 -22.57
N CYS A 333 -14.56 28.31 -21.80
CA CYS A 333 -13.64 27.26 -22.20
C CYS A 333 -14.41 26.07 -22.79
N ARG A 334 -14.07 25.69 -24.02
CA ARG A 334 -14.55 24.49 -24.72
C ARG A 334 -13.39 23.53 -24.95
N LEU A 335 -13.55 22.30 -24.53
CA LEU A 335 -12.56 21.23 -24.67
C LEU A 335 -13.13 20.11 -25.53
N GLU A 336 -12.38 19.69 -26.55
CA GLU A 336 -12.59 18.40 -27.21
C GLU A 336 -11.74 17.35 -26.48
N VAL A 337 -12.42 16.42 -25.81
CA VAL A 337 -11.80 15.41 -24.97
C VAL A 337 -12.09 14.04 -25.54
N MET A 338 -11.05 13.25 -25.78
CA MET A 338 -11.16 11.84 -26.13
C MET A 338 -11.06 11.01 -24.86
N ASP A 339 -12.02 10.11 -24.67
CA ASP A 339 -12.01 9.19 -23.54
C ASP A 339 -11.09 7.98 -23.79
N ARG A 340 -11.08 7.03 -22.85
CA ARG A 340 -10.26 5.81 -22.92
C ARG A 340 -10.75 4.79 -23.96
N HIS A 341 -11.97 4.95 -24.48
CA HIS A 341 -12.58 4.10 -25.50
C HIS A 341 -12.37 4.68 -26.91
N GLY A 342 -11.76 5.87 -27.01
CA GLY A 342 -11.58 6.58 -28.27
C GLY A 342 -12.79 7.44 -28.66
N GLU A 343 -13.80 7.55 -27.78
CA GLU A 343 -14.96 8.38 -28.01
C GLU A 343 -14.62 9.84 -27.68
N THR A 344 -14.83 10.72 -28.66
CA THR A 344 -14.65 12.16 -28.49
C THR A 344 -15.92 12.80 -27.96
N ARG A 345 -15.79 13.62 -26.92
CA ARG A 345 -16.86 14.43 -26.36
C ARG A 345 -16.43 15.88 -26.23
N LEU A 346 -17.38 16.79 -26.42
CA LEU A 346 -17.21 18.20 -26.10
C LEU A 346 -17.57 18.43 -24.64
N SER A 347 -16.71 19.13 -23.92
CA SER A 347 -16.96 19.58 -22.56
C SER A 347 -16.74 21.08 -22.49
N GLN A 348 -17.62 21.82 -21.83
CA GLN A 348 -17.53 23.27 -21.78
C GLN A 348 -17.89 23.82 -20.42
N ARG A 349 -17.27 24.95 -20.06
CA ARG A 349 -17.51 25.65 -18.80
C ARG A 349 -17.08 27.12 -18.92
N VAL A 350 -17.81 27.99 -18.22
CA VAL A 350 -17.38 29.38 -18.00
C VAL A 350 -16.29 29.40 -16.91
N LEU A 351 -15.14 30.01 -17.23
CA LEU A 351 -14.03 30.23 -16.32
C LEU A 351 -14.26 31.52 -15.53
N TYR A 352 -13.92 31.49 -14.26
CA TYR A 352 -14.03 32.62 -13.33
C TYR A 352 -12.66 33.13 -12.90
N GLU A 353 -12.64 34.35 -12.37
CA GLU A 353 -11.44 34.92 -11.77
C GLU A 353 -10.97 34.04 -10.59
N GLY A 354 -9.71 33.59 -10.64
CA GLY A 354 -9.13 32.62 -9.69
C GLY A 354 -9.14 31.16 -10.15
N ASP A 355 -9.80 30.82 -11.26
CA ASP A 355 -9.65 29.49 -11.87
C ASP A 355 -8.20 29.30 -12.38
N PRO A 356 -7.56 28.14 -12.13
CA PRO A 356 -6.21 27.89 -12.61
C PRO A 356 -6.20 27.82 -14.14
N VAL A 357 -5.20 28.45 -14.77
CA VAL A 357 -5.04 28.48 -16.24
C VAL A 357 -4.90 27.08 -16.82
N HIS A 358 -4.23 26.18 -16.11
CA HIS A 358 -4.11 24.76 -16.48
C HIS A 358 -5.38 23.94 -16.17
N LEU A 359 -6.48 24.58 -15.74
CA LEU A 359 -7.78 23.99 -15.40
C LEU A 359 -7.76 22.96 -14.26
N GLY A 360 -6.63 22.79 -13.57
CA GLY A 360 -6.41 21.69 -12.63
C GLY A 360 -5.99 20.37 -13.29
N ILE A 361 -5.59 20.39 -14.57
CA ILE A 361 -5.08 19.22 -15.29
C ILE A 361 -3.62 18.99 -14.89
N VAL A 362 -3.25 17.72 -14.70
CA VAL A 362 -1.86 17.26 -14.58
C VAL A 362 -1.56 16.35 -15.76
N GLU A 363 -0.60 16.75 -16.59
CA GLU A 363 -0.19 16.04 -17.81
C GLU A 363 0.76 14.86 -17.51
N ILE A 364 0.70 13.82 -18.34
CA ILE A 364 1.75 12.78 -18.42
C ILE A 364 2.94 13.35 -19.21
N PRO A 365 4.14 13.51 -18.62
CA PRO A 365 5.30 14.05 -19.33
C PRO A 365 5.62 13.27 -20.60
N LYS A 366 5.96 13.98 -21.68
CA LYS A 366 6.50 13.37 -22.90
C LYS A 366 7.92 12.86 -22.66
N ALA A 367 8.31 11.79 -23.35
CA ALA A 367 9.62 11.16 -23.16
C ALA A 367 10.83 12.11 -23.33
N ILE A 368 10.68 13.17 -24.12
CA ILE A 368 11.72 14.15 -24.42
C ILE A 368 11.97 15.11 -23.23
N SER A 369 11.03 15.25 -22.28
CA SER A 369 11.11 16.24 -21.18
C SER A 369 11.56 15.68 -19.83
N LEU A 370 11.94 14.39 -19.74
CA LEU A 370 12.48 13.82 -18.50
C LEU A 370 13.90 14.33 -18.21
N ASN A 371 13.98 15.40 -17.43
CA ASN A 371 15.22 15.89 -16.81
C ASN A 371 15.80 14.79 -15.87
N PRO A 372 17.13 14.54 -15.83
CA PRO A 372 17.71 13.45 -15.03
C PRO A 372 17.51 13.59 -13.52
N THR A 373 17.05 14.74 -13.02
CA THR A 373 16.68 14.95 -11.62
C THR A 373 15.44 14.18 -11.18
N ILE A 374 14.56 13.77 -12.11
CA ILE A 374 13.41 12.89 -11.80
C ILE A 374 13.88 11.42 -11.68
N ARG A 375 14.98 11.03 -12.35
CA ARG A 375 15.52 9.65 -12.33
C ARG A 375 15.89 9.17 -10.92
N THR A 376 16.35 10.06 -10.04
CA THR A 376 16.90 9.67 -8.73
C THR A 376 15.84 9.50 -7.65
N GLN A 377 14.68 10.17 -7.75
CA GLN A 377 13.68 10.16 -6.68
C GLN A 377 12.65 9.02 -6.76
N GLU A 378 12.53 8.34 -7.91
CA GLU A 378 11.61 7.19 -8.06
C GLU A 378 12.30 5.85 -7.78
N HIS A 379 13.62 5.76 -8.00
CA HIS A 379 14.39 4.58 -7.63
C HIS A 379 14.64 4.41 -6.12
N GLN A 380 14.42 5.47 -5.34
CA GLN A 380 14.61 5.51 -3.88
C GLN A 380 13.32 5.37 -3.07
N GLN A 381 12.16 5.10 -3.70
CA GLN A 381 10.88 4.86 -3.00
C GLN A 381 10.59 3.39 -2.74
#